data_AF-A0ABD1VG44-F1
#
_entry.id   AF-A0ABD1VG44-F1
#
_cell.length_a   1.000
_cell.length_b   1.000
_cell.length_c   1.000
_cell.angle_alpha   90.00
_cell.angle_beta   90.00
_cell.angle_gamma   90.00
#
_symmetry.space_group_name_H-M   'P 1'
#
loop_
_entity.id
_entity.type
_entity.pdbx_description
1 polymer ?
#
loop_
_entity_poly.entity_id
_entity_poly.type
_entity_poly.pdbx_seq_one_letter_code
_entity_poly.pdbx_strand_id
1 'polypeptide(L)'
;MKKGGGVSEQRDERTGMGGKKINGPGWIKNKKKMMKKNMQRLGGAGLSLEAFANAKTRNNNYNPAIIKKQREFYKNAKYLRKYKRSLKQQEQQNDPSTTARPSEVENESESEDDRNVEQKNKKSKNARSLKELYEKKHEEQEKARLEREAVVQAMKEKREKSDTQRKALKEKMFKKTRSGQPVMKYRIEHMLETIEKLNKGSLQKFFESGKKISSVSSLTRTATTRCIP
;
A
#
# COMPACT_ATOMS: atom_id res chain seq x y z
N MET A 1 -26.34 -31.22 41.70
CA MET A 1 -27.41 -31.43 40.69
C MET A 1 -26.80 -32.11 39.46
N LYS A 2 -27.25 -33.33 39.14
CA LYS A 2 -27.04 -34.01 37.84
C LYS A 2 -27.76 -33.23 36.73
N LYS A 3 -27.21 -33.19 35.51
CA LYS A 3 -27.80 -33.54 34.17
C LYS A 3 -26.66 -33.34 33.13
N GLY A 4 -26.18 -34.38 32.43
CA GLY A 4 -26.73 -34.90 31.16
C GLY A 4 -25.87 -34.34 30.01
N GLY A 5 -25.16 -35.12 29.18
CA GLY A 5 -25.58 -36.32 28.47
C GLY A 5 -26.04 -35.89 27.07
N GLY A 6 -25.19 -36.07 26.05
CA GLY A 6 -25.48 -35.67 24.67
C GLY A 6 -24.45 -36.21 23.69
N VAL A 7 -24.48 -37.53 23.48
CA VAL A 7 -23.85 -38.24 22.37
C VAL A 7 -24.79 -38.12 21.17
N SER A 8 -24.28 -37.73 20.01
CA SER A 8 -24.97 -37.94 18.72
C SER A 8 -24.04 -38.71 17.80
N GLU A 9 -24.29 -40.01 17.71
CA GLU A 9 -23.80 -40.91 16.68
C GLU A 9 -24.35 -40.49 15.31
N GLN A 10 -23.48 -40.37 14.30
CA GLN A 10 -23.84 -40.53 12.90
C GLN A 10 -22.80 -41.42 12.21
N ARG A 11 -23.20 -42.69 12.10
CA ARG A 11 -22.97 -43.72 11.06
C ARG A 11 -21.69 -43.67 10.23
N ASP A 12 -20.94 -44.77 10.39
CA ASP A 12 -20.03 -45.36 9.40
C ASP A 12 -20.74 -45.69 8.08
N GLU A 13 -20.04 -45.48 6.96
CA GLU A 13 -19.77 -46.53 5.94
C GLU A 13 -18.66 -46.09 4.94
N ARG A 14 -17.58 -46.90 4.94
CA ARG A 14 -16.72 -47.35 3.83
C ARG A 14 -16.02 -46.35 2.89
N THR A 15 -14.69 -46.29 3.01
CA THR A 15 -13.68 -46.80 2.04
C THR A 15 -12.29 -46.48 2.62
N GLY A 16 -11.43 -47.44 2.95
CA GLY A 16 -10.58 -48.12 1.99
C GLY A 16 -9.15 -47.54 2.03
N MET A 17 -8.20 -48.37 2.45
CA MET A 17 -6.75 -48.27 2.21
C MET A 17 -5.87 -47.38 3.13
N GLY A 18 -5.09 -48.05 4.00
CA GLY A 18 -3.63 -47.82 4.02
C GLY A 18 -3.04 -46.74 4.93
N GLY A 19 -3.56 -46.55 6.15
CA GLY A 19 -2.98 -45.63 7.12
C GLY A 19 -1.71 -46.17 7.81
N LYS A 20 -0.54 -46.04 7.17
CA LYS A 20 0.75 -46.16 7.88
C LYS A 20 0.76 -45.17 9.05
N LYS A 21 0.81 -45.68 10.29
CA LYS A 21 0.99 -44.86 11.50
C LYS A 21 2.39 -44.24 11.49
N ILE A 22 2.56 -43.09 10.84
CA ILE A 22 3.80 -42.30 10.88
C ILE A 22 3.75 -41.38 12.11
N ASN A 23 3.75 -42.00 13.29
CA ASN A 23 3.96 -41.28 14.56
C ASN A 23 5.45 -41.32 14.89
N GLY A 24 6.26 -40.66 14.06
CA GLY A 24 7.68 -40.43 14.31
C GLY A 24 7.93 -39.00 14.80
N PRO A 25 8.86 -38.77 15.76
CA PRO A 25 9.16 -37.43 16.28
C PRO A 25 9.64 -36.43 15.22
N GLY A 26 9.97 -36.89 14.00
CA GLY A 26 10.27 -36.05 12.83
C GLY A 26 9.06 -35.34 12.22
N TRP A 27 7.86 -35.92 12.26
CA TRP A 27 6.65 -35.31 11.68
C TRP A 27 6.23 -34.05 12.44
N ILE A 28 6.28 -34.11 13.78
CA ILE A 28 5.96 -32.99 14.67
C ILE A 28 6.97 -31.84 14.45
N LYS A 29 8.26 -32.17 14.28
CA LYS A 29 9.31 -31.19 13.95
C LYS A 29 9.04 -30.49 12.62
N ASN A 30 8.61 -31.23 11.60
CA ASN A 30 8.31 -30.66 10.27
C ASN A 30 7.06 -29.78 10.28
N LYS A 31 5.99 -30.18 10.98
CA LYS A 31 4.78 -29.36 11.14
C LYS A 31 5.07 -28.05 11.89
N LYS A 32 5.86 -28.11 12.97
CA LYS A 32 6.29 -26.93 13.75
C LYS A 32 7.18 -26.00 12.91
N LYS A 33 8.05 -26.54 12.05
CA LYS A 33 8.88 -25.78 11.11
C LYS A 33 8.05 -25.08 10.02
N MET A 34 7.01 -25.74 9.49
CA MET A 34 6.07 -25.14 8.54
C MET A 34 5.22 -24.04 9.18
N MET A 35 4.68 -24.27 10.39
CA MET A 35 3.90 -23.26 11.12
C MET A 35 4.76 -22.03 11.47
N LYS A 36 6.02 -22.21 11.89
CA LYS A 36 6.96 -21.10 12.15
C LYS A 36 7.25 -20.27 10.89
N LYS A 37 7.39 -20.93 9.72
CA LYS A 37 7.55 -20.24 8.43
C LYS A 37 6.27 -19.50 8.01
N ASN A 38 5.10 -20.09 8.22
CA ASN A 38 3.82 -19.44 7.90
C ASN A 38 3.54 -18.24 8.81
N MET A 39 3.88 -18.31 10.10
CA MET A 39 3.81 -17.14 10.98
C MET A 39 4.73 -16.02 10.50
N GLN A 40 5.95 -16.30 10.04
CA GLN A 40 6.83 -15.26 9.49
C GLN A 40 6.26 -14.60 8.22
N ARG A 41 5.50 -15.34 7.39
CA ARG A 41 4.86 -14.81 6.17
C ARG A 41 3.63 -13.96 6.45
N LEU A 42 2.93 -14.20 7.56
CA LEU A 42 1.77 -13.43 8.02
C LEU A 42 2.14 -12.25 8.94
N GLY A 43 3.42 -11.84 8.95
CA GLY A 43 3.89 -10.75 9.82
C GLY A 43 4.16 -11.21 11.25
N GLY A 44 4.89 -12.32 11.40
CA GLY A 44 5.19 -12.94 12.69
C GLY A 44 5.77 -11.96 13.71
N ALA A 45 5.36 -12.13 14.98
CA ALA A 45 5.65 -11.28 16.13
C ALA A 45 5.64 -9.79 15.76
N GLY A 46 4.43 -9.21 15.70
CA GLY A 46 4.24 -7.78 15.52
C GLY A 46 5.15 -6.97 16.45
N LEU A 47 5.47 -5.74 16.03
CA LEU A 47 6.26 -4.79 16.82
C LEU A 47 5.82 -4.85 18.29
N SER A 48 6.79 -4.98 19.20
CA SER A 48 6.49 -5.05 20.63
C SER A 48 5.66 -3.84 21.04
N LEU A 49 4.80 -3.99 22.05
CA LEU A 49 4.00 -2.89 22.59
C LEU A 49 4.92 -1.69 22.96
N GLU A 50 6.10 -2.01 23.48
CA GLU A 50 7.19 -1.07 23.73
C GLU A 50 7.66 -0.36 22.44
N ALA A 51 7.84 -1.06 21.33
CA ALA A 51 8.19 -0.44 20.05
C ALA A 51 7.07 0.47 19.53
N PHE A 52 5.80 0.12 19.72
CA PHE A 52 4.67 0.99 19.37
C PHE A 52 4.59 2.25 20.25
N ALA A 53 4.79 2.11 21.56
CA ALA A 53 4.85 3.25 22.48
C ALA A 53 6.04 4.17 22.16
N ASN A 54 7.20 3.57 21.92
CA ASN A 54 8.44 4.29 21.62
C ASN A 54 8.47 4.90 20.21
N ALA A 55 7.63 4.44 19.27
CA ALA A 55 7.51 5.02 17.94
C ALA A 55 6.99 6.47 17.97
N LYS A 56 6.23 6.86 19.01
CA LYS A 56 5.70 8.22 19.18
C LYS A 56 6.56 9.11 20.10
N THR A 57 7.42 8.52 20.94
CA THR A 57 8.21 9.25 21.95
C THR A 57 9.67 9.42 21.58
N ARG A 58 10.20 8.66 20.59
CA ARG A 58 11.55 8.90 20.08
C ARG A 58 11.64 10.31 19.50
N ASN A 59 12.66 11.06 19.92
CA ASN A 59 12.86 12.43 19.47
C ASN A 59 12.88 12.48 17.93
N ASN A 60 12.30 13.53 17.39
CA ASN A 60 12.06 13.72 15.96
C ASN A 60 13.35 14.09 15.20
N ASN A 61 14.51 13.52 15.56
CA ASN A 61 15.76 13.65 14.79
C ASN A 61 15.72 12.80 13.50
N TYR A 62 14.61 12.89 12.78
CA TYR A 62 14.47 12.31 11.46
C TYR A 62 15.25 13.15 10.45
N ASN A 63 16.48 12.75 10.15
CA ASN A 63 17.26 13.34 9.08
C ASN A 63 17.14 12.48 7.81
N PRO A 64 16.36 12.89 6.79
CA PRO A 64 16.15 12.10 5.58
C PRO A 64 17.47 11.86 4.81
N ALA A 65 18.45 12.76 4.91
CA ALA A 65 19.73 12.61 4.23
C ALA A 65 20.56 11.45 4.81
N ILE A 66 20.56 11.27 6.13
CA ILE A 66 21.28 10.17 6.80
C ILE A 66 20.64 8.83 6.43
N ILE A 67 19.31 8.75 6.46
CA ILE A 67 18.56 7.54 6.09
C ILE A 67 18.81 7.18 4.62
N LYS A 68 18.83 8.16 3.73
CA LYS A 68 19.15 7.95 2.30
C LYS A 68 20.56 7.39 2.14
N LYS A 69 21.57 7.98 2.79
CA LYS A 69 22.95 7.48 2.76
C LYS A 69 23.08 6.04 3.28
N GLN A 70 22.43 5.72 4.40
CA GLN A 70 22.44 4.36 4.95
C GLN A 70 21.80 3.33 4.00
N ARG A 71 20.68 3.69 3.38
CA ARG A 71 20.01 2.82 2.38
C ARG A 71 20.90 2.57 1.17
N GLU A 72 21.53 3.61 0.64
CA GLU A 72 22.45 3.51 -0.49
C GLU A 72 23.68 2.68 -0.14
N PHE A 73 24.30 2.90 1.02
CA PHE A 73 25.42 2.12 1.50
C PHE A 73 25.07 0.62 1.59
N TYR A 74 23.92 0.29 2.18
CA TYR A 74 23.46 -1.10 2.28
C TYR A 74 23.20 -1.72 0.90
N LYS A 75 22.59 -0.96 -0.01
CA LYS A 75 22.34 -1.39 -1.40
C LYS A 75 23.65 -1.69 -2.13
N ASN A 76 24.63 -0.81 -2.00
CA ASN A 76 25.95 -0.96 -2.60
C ASN A 76 26.73 -2.14 -2.02
N ALA A 77 26.76 -2.28 -0.69
CA ALA A 77 27.37 -3.43 -0.02
C ALA A 77 26.74 -4.75 -0.46
N LYS A 78 25.41 -4.78 -0.66
CA LYS A 78 24.70 -5.95 -1.20
C LYS A 78 25.15 -6.28 -2.63
N TYR A 79 25.30 -5.28 -3.49
CA TYR A 79 25.79 -5.50 -4.86
C TYR A 79 27.24 -5.96 -4.90
N LEU A 80 28.12 -5.37 -4.10
CA LEU A 80 29.51 -5.80 -3.97
C LEU A 80 29.61 -7.26 -3.49
N ARG A 81 28.81 -7.66 -2.51
CA ARG A 81 28.74 -9.07 -2.07
C ARG A 81 28.26 -10.00 -3.18
N LYS A 82 27.24 -9.58 -3.96
CA LYS A 82 26.73 -10.36 -5.10
C LYS A 82 27.81 -10.51 -6.18
N TYR A 83 28.50 -9.44 -6.52
CA TYR A 83 29.57 -9.43 -7.52
C TYR A 83 30.78 -10.27 -7.10
N LYS A 84 31.25 -10.12 -5.85
CA LYS A 84 32.32 -10.97 -5.31
C LYS A 84 31.93 -12.45 -5.33
N ARG A 85 30.65 -12.77 -5.13
CA ARG A 85 30.15 -14.15 -5.20
C ARG A 85 30.16 -14.68 -6.64
N SER A 86 29.77 -13.88 -7.63
CA SER A 86 29.83 -14.30 -9.03
C SER A 86 31.26 -14.43 -9.54
N LEU A 87 32.18 -13.56 -9.12
CA LEU A 87 33.60 -13.70 -9.47
C LEU A 87 34.19 -15.03 -8.96
N LYS A 88 33.91 -15.41 -7.71
CA LYS A 88 34.33 -16.71 -7.17
C LYS A 88 33.76 -17.90 -7.94
N GLN A 89 32.52 -17.79 -8.42
CA GLN A 89 31.90 -18.83 -9.24
C GLN A 89 32.56 -18.94 -10.62
N GLN A 90 32.94 -17.80 -11.20
CA GLN A 90 33.63 -17.75 -12.48
C GLN A 90 35.07 -18.27 -12.36
N GLU A 91 35.78 -17.92 -11.29
CA GLU A 91 37.13 -18.42 -10.99
C GLU A 91 37.13 -19.95 -10.85
N GLN A 92 36.14 -20.51 -10.15
CA GLN A 92 35.96 -21.98 -10.05
C GLN A 92 35.59 -22.65 -11.38
N GLN A 93 35.03 -21.93 -12.36
CA GLN A 93 34.77 -22.46 -13.70
C GLN A 93 35.94 -22.25 -14.66
N ASN A 94 36.86 -21.33 -14.34
CA ASN A 94 38.01 -20.98 -15.14
C ASN A 94 39.31 -21.68 -14.72
N ASP A 95 39.32 -22.45 -13.63
CA ASP A 95 40.39 -23.40 -13.33
C ASP A 95 40.25 -24.64 -14.22
N PRO A 96 41.03 -24.78 -15.30
CA PRO A 96 40.99 -25.93 -16.18
C PRO A 96 42.02 -26.94 -15.68
N SER A 97 41.84 -27.46 -14.45
CA SER A 97 42.70 -28.51 -13.90
C SER A 97 41.93 -29.80 -13.60
N THR A 98 41.10 -30.24 -14.53
CA THR A 98 40.76 -31.66 -14.73
C THR A 98 40.36 -31.88 -16.18
N THR A 99 41.36 -31.77 -17.04
CA THR A 99 41.34 -32.27 -18.42
C THR A 99 41.22 -33.80 -18.40
N ALA A 100 40.08 -34.31 -18.85
CA ALA A 100 39.97 -35.58 -19.58
C ALA A 100 38.67 -35.59 -20.40
N ARG A 101 38.79 -35.41 -21.71
CA ARG A 101 37.82 -35.73 -22.79
C ARG A 101 38.39 -36.94 -23.57
N PRO A 102 37.73 -37.56 -24.58
CA PRO A 102 36.33 -37.47 -25.08
C PRO A 102 35.72 -38.85 -25.47
N SER A 103 34.49 -38.89 -26.04
CA SER A 103 34.10 -39.85 -27.11
C SER A 103 32.67 -39.57 -27.61
N GLU A 104 32.53 -39.54 -28.93
CA GLU A 104 31.34 -39.30 -29.77
C GLU A 104 30.47 -40.57 -29.90
N VAL A 105 29.15 -40.43 -30.14
CA VAL A 105 28.35 -41.37 -30.96
C VAL A 105 27.16 -40.60 -31.57
N GLU A 106 27.09 -40.58 -32.90
CA GLU A 106 25.98 -40.14 -33.74
C GLU A 106 24.70 -40.98 -33.48
N ASN A 107 23.52 -40.39 -33.71
CA ASN A 107 22.36 -41.14 -34.22
C ASN A 107 21.40 -40.17 -34.91
N GLU A 108 21.21 -40.40 -36.20
CA GLU A 108 20.15 -39.86 -37.05
C GLU A 108 18.78 -40.33 -36.54
N SER A 109 17.78 -39.45 -36.51
CA SER A 109 16.38 -39.88 -36.57
C SER A 109 15.53 -38.81 -37.23
N GLU A 110 14.81 -39.26 -38.26
CA GLU A 110 13.88 -38.59 -39.15
C GLU A 110 12.82 -37.69 -38.47
N SER A 111 12.39 -36.68 -39.24
CA SER A 111 11.06 -36.04 -39.19
C SER A 111 10.81 -34.99 -38.08
N GLU A 112 11.39 -33.79 -38.26
CA GLU A 112 11.17 -32.61 -37.40
C GLU A 112 10.21 -31.54 -37.97
N ASP A 113 9.71 -31.68 -39.20
CA ASP A 113 9.12 -30.51 -39.89
C ASP A 113 7.65 -30.22 -39.54
N ASP A 114 6.82 -31.24 -39.27
CA ASP A 114 5.39 -31.03 -38.99
C ASP A 114 5.09 -30.46 -37.60
N ARG A 115 6.00 -30.63 -36.63
CA ARG A 115 5.81 -30.05 -35.28
C ARG A 115 6.16 -28.57 -35.20
N ASN A 116 6.85 -28.02 -36.21
CA ASN A 116 7.41 -26.66 -36.21
C ASN A 116 6.35 -25.60 -36.56
N VAL A 117 5.46 -25.90 -37.53
CA VAL A 117 4.44 -24.96 -38.02
C VAL A 117 3.39 -24.64 -36.96
N GLU A 118 2.96 -25.65 -36.20
CA GLU A 118 1.95 -25.48 -35.15
C GLU A 118 2.50 -24.75 -33.91
N GLN A 119 3.78 -24.94 -33.59
CA GLN A 119 4.48 -24.16 -32.55
C GLN A 119 4.70 -22.69 -32.97
N LYS A 120 4.99 -22.41 -34.24
CA LYS A 120 5.11 -21.04 -34.76
C LYS A 120 3.79 -20.26 -34.69
N ASN A 121 2.67 -20.90 -34.99
CA ASN A 121 1.33 -20.28 -34.91
C ASN A 121 0.86 -20.03 -33.46
N LYS A 122 1.23 -20.88 -32.50
CA LYS A 122 0.97 -20.63 -31.07
C LYS A 122 1.82 -19.48 -30.51
N LYS A 123 3.08 -19.35 -30.95
CA LYS A 123 3.97 -18.23 -30.56
C LYS A 123 3.49 -16.88 -31.11
N SER A 124 2.98 -16.80 -32.35
CA SER A 124 2.51 -15.53 -32.93
C SER A 124 1.24 -14.99 -32.27
N LYS A 125 0.28 -15.87 -31.91
CA LYS A 125 -0.94 -15.50 -31.15
C LYS A 125 -0.60 -15.04 -29.73
N ASN A 126 0.36 -15.68 -29.07
CA ASN A 126 0.81 -15.29 -27.73
C ASN A 126 1.60 -13.97 -27.75
N ALA A 127 2.40 -13.71 -28.78
CA ALA A 127 3.08 -12.44 -28.98
C ALA A 127 2.12 -11.26 -29.20
N ARG A 128 1.00 -11.48 -29.91
CA ARG A 128 -0.08 -10.49 -30.07
C ARG A 128 -0.76 -10.18 -28.73
N SER A 129 -1.08 -11.20 -27.94
CA SER A 129 -1.65 -11.08 -26.59
C SER A 129 -0.72 -10.32 -25.61
N LEU A 130 0.59 -10.57 -25.68
CA LEU A 130 1.60 -9.85 -24.89
C LEU A 130 1.65 -8.35 -25.23
N LYS A 131 1.58 -8.01 -26.52
CA LYS A 131 1.57 -6.62 -26.98
C LYS A 131 0.34 -5.86 -26.46
N GLU A 132 -0.84 -6.48 -26.55
CA GLU A 132 -2.09 -5.90 -26.03
C GLU A 132 -2.05 -5.68 -24.51
N LEU A 133 -1.41 -6.57 -23.75
CA LEU A 133 -1.20 -6.42 -22.30
C LEU A 133 -0.30 -5.23 -21.96
N TYR A 134 0.74 -4.99 -22.76
CA TYR A 134 1.62 -3.84 -22.58
C TYR A 134 0.92 -2.53 -22.92
N GLU A 135 0.17 -2.49 -24.02
CA GLU A 135 -0.59 -1.30 -24.43
C GLU A 135 -1.63 -0.93 -23.37
N LYS A 136 -2.42 -1.89 -22.89
CA LYS A 136 -3.41 -1.66 -21.81
C LYS A 136 -2.78 -1.12 -20.53
N LYS A 137 -1.65 -1.69 -20.10
CA LYS A 137 -0.92 -1.23 -18.91
C LYS A 137 -0.40 0.20 -19.08
N HIS A 138 0.06 0.54 -20.28
CA HIS A 138 0.57 1.88 -20.58
C HIS A 138 -0.57 2.90 -20.60
N GLU A 139 -1.71 2.57 -21.18
CA GLU A 139 -2.90 3.41 -21.20
C GLU A 139 -3.45 3.68 -19.79
N GLU A 140 -3.54 2.65 -18.95
CA GLU A 140 -3.96 2.80 -17.55
C GLU A 140 -3.00 3.69 -16.76
N GLN A 141 -1.69 3.54 -16.99
CA GLN A 141 -0.68 4.36 -16.33
C GLN A 141 -0.74 5.82 -16.77
N GLU A 142 -0.97 6.09 -18.05
CA GLU A 142 -1.12 7.45 -18.57
C GLU A 142 -2.43 8.10 -18.10
N LYS A 143 -3.53 7.35 -18.04
CA LYS A 143 -4.78 7.84 -17.42
C LYS A 143 -4.58 8.20 -15.94
N ALA A 144 -3.90 7.35 -15.18
CA ALA A 144 -3.58 7.62 -13.78
C ALA A 144 -2.64 8.83 -13.59
N ARG A 145 -1.81 9.15 -14.58
CA ARG A 145 -0.99 10.38 -14.59
C ARG A 145 -1.85 11.61 -14.82
N LEU A 146 -2.71 11.58 -15.82
CA LEU A 146 -3.63 12.68 -16.14
C LEU A 146 -4.57 13.00 -14.98
N GLU A 147 -5.14 12.00 -14.32
CA GLU A 147 -6.00 12.20 -13.15
C GLU A 147 -5.26 12.90 -11.99
N ARG A 148 -4.01 12.49 -11.73
CA ARG A 148 -3.17 13.12 -10.69
C ARG A 148 -2.82 14.55 -11.07
N GLU A 149 -2.47 14.79 -12.33
CA GLU A 149 -2.15 16.14 -12.81
C GLU A 149 -3.37 17.06 -12.74
N ALA A 150 -4.57 16.57 -13.09
CA ALA A 150 -5.81 17.32 -12.95
C ALA A 150 -6.10 17.71 -11.49
N VAL A 151 -5.91 16.78 -10.54
CA VAL A 151 -6.08 17.08 -9.11
C VAL A 151 -5.04 18.11 -8.64
N VAL A 152 -3.79 17.97 -9.07
CA VAL A 152 -2.72 18.92 -8.71
C VAL A 152 -2.99 20.30 -9.29
N GLN A 153 -3.44 20.40 -10.54
CA GLN A 153 -3.82 21.66 -11.18
C GLN A 153 -5.00 22.31 -10.45
N ALA A 154 -6.04 21.55 -10.13
CA ALA A 154 -7.18 22.07 -9.37
C ALA A 154 -6.77 22.60 -7.98
N MET A 155 -5.85 21.91 -7.29
CA MET A 155 -5.30 22.37 -6.02
C MET A 155 -4.43 23.63 -6.18
N LYS A 156 -3.64 23.71 -7.25
CA LYS A 156 -2.79 24.85 -7.58
C LYS A 156 -3.63 26.09 -7.85
N GLU A 157 -4.67 25.98 -8.68
CA GLU A 157 -5.58 27.09 -8.96
C GLU A 157 -6.30 27.59 -7.71
N LYS A 158 -6.76 26.69 -6.84
CA LYS A 158 -7.38 27.07 -5.57
C LYS A 158 -6.43 27.88 -4.69
N ARG A 159 -5.16 27.47 -4.64
CA ARG A 159 -4.12 28.17 -3.90
C ARG A 159 -3.78 29.52 -4.52
N GLU A 160 -3.67 29.60 -5.84
CA GLU A 160 -3.41 30.85 -6.54
C GLU A 160 -4.57 31.85 -6.35
N LYS A 161 -5.82 31.39 -6.33
CA LYS A 161 -6.99 32.23 -6.02
C LYS A 161 -6.95 32.80 -4.60
N SER A 162 -6.58 32.00 -3.59
CA SER A 162 -6.46 32.51 -2.22
C SER A 162 -5.23 33.43 -2.05
N ASP A 163 -4.13 33.11 -2.72
CA ASP A 163 -2.91 33.92 -2.68
C ASP A 163 -3.07 35.27 -3.39
N THR A 164 -3.77 35.31 -4.53
CA THR A 164 -4.13 36.56 -5.23
C THR A 164 -5.04 37.43 -4.39
N GLN A 165 -6.06 36.85 -3.75
CA GLN A 165 -6.91 37.57 -2.79
C GLN A 165 -6.09 38.13 -1.62
N ARG A 166 -5.22 37.31 -1.02
CA ARG A 166 -4.34 37.74 0.09
C ARG A 166 -3.43 38.89 -0.34
N LYS A 167 -2.82 38.81 -1.53
CA LYS A 167 -1.95 39.86 -2.07
C LYS A 167 -2.73 41.15 -2.33
N ALA A 168 -3.91 41.09 -2.94
CA ALA A 168 -4.74 42.25 -3.20
C ALA A 168 -5.20 42.94 -1.90
N LEU A 169 -5.61 42.16 -0.90
CA LEU A 169 -5.94 42.69 0.43
C LEU A 169 -4.71 43.33 1.08
N LYS A 170 -3.56 42.65 1.03
CA LYS A 170 -2.29 43.15 1.55
C LYS A 170 -1.94 44.49 0.90
N GLU A 171 -1.97 44.58 -0.42
CA GLU A 171 -1.69 45.80 -1.17
C GLU A 171 -2.59 46.95 -0.73
N LYS A 172 -3.89 46.73 -0.60
CA LYS A 172 -4.83 47.74 -0.07
C LYS A 172 -4.46 48.21 1.35
N MET A 173 -4.13 47.28 2.26
CA MET A 173 -3.76 47.62 3.65
C MET A 173 -2.42 48.37 3.76
N PHE A 174 -1.49 48.14 2.84
CA PHE A 174 -0.17 48.79 2.82
C PHE A 174 -0.15 50.11 2.06
N LYS A 175 -1.27 50.57 1.49
CA LYS A 175 -1.38 51.91 0.92
C LYS A 175 -1.08 52.97 2.00
N LYS A 176 -0.21 53.91 1.66
CA LYS A 176 0.23 55.00 2.55
C LYS A 176 -0.29 56.34 2.08
N THR A 177 -0.54 57.25 3.03
CA THR A 177 -0.80 58.67 2.78
C THR A 177 0.50 59.38 2.38
N ARG A 178 0.41 60.66 1.98
CA ARG A 178 1.56 61.50 1.68
C ARG A 178 2.58 61.60 2.84
N SER A 179 2.11 61.48 4.09
CA SER A 179 2.95 61.47 5.30
C SER A 179 3.49 60.08 5.67
N GLY A 180 3.22 59.05 4.87
CA GLY A 180 3.71 57.68 5.09
C GLY A 180 2.87 56.83 6.06
N GLN A 181 1.80 57.38 6.64
CA GLN A 181 0.87 56.64 7.50
C GLN A 181 -0.03 55.72 6.66
N PRO A 182 -0.46 54.55 7.16
CA PRO A 182 -1.36 53.68 6.43
C PRO A 182 -2.73 54.37 6.23
N VAL A 183 -3.30 54.24 5.03
CA VAL A 183 -4.59 54.83 4.70
C VAL A 183 -5.69 54.15 5.51
N MET A 184 -6.27 54.88 6.47
CA MET A 184 -7.24 54.35 7.43
C MET A 184 -8.51 53.78 6.78
N LYS A 185 -8.93 54.32 5.63
CA LYS A 185 -10.08 53.83 4.85
C LYS A 185 -10.03 52.31 4.67
N TYR A 186 -8.93 51.78 4.14
CA TYR A 186 -8.80 50.36 3.86
C TYR A 186 -8.71 49.52 5.14
N ARG A 187 -8.07 50.03 6.19
CA ARG A 187 -7.97 49.31 7.47
C ARG A 187 -9.33 49.16 8.14
N ILE A 188 -10.14 50.22 8.15
CA ILE A 188 -11.49 50.21 8.70
C ILE A 188 -12.37 49.26 7.89
N GLU A 189 -12.35 49.34 6.55
CA GLU A 189 -13.07 48.41 5.67
C GLU A 189 -12.74 46.94 6.00
N HIS A 190 -11.45 46.60 6.21
CA HIS A 190 -11.06 45.23 6.56
C HIS A 190 -11.54 44.79 7.94
N MET A 191 -11.49 45.67 8.95
CA MET A 191 -12.02 45.35 10.28
C MET A 191 -13.53 45.07 10.21
N LEU A 192 -14.29 45.89 9.49
CA LEU A 192 -15.72 45.71 9.31
C LEU A 192 -16.04 44.41 8.56
N GLU A 193 -15.36 44.14 7.44
CA GLU A 193 -15.54 42.91 6.67
C GLU A 193 -15.23 41.66 7.52
N THR A 194 -14.23 41.74 8.39
CA THR A 194 -13.87 40.64 9.31
C THR A 194 -14.96 40.41 10.35
N ILE A 195 -15.49 41.48 10.95
CA ILE A 195 -16.60 41.40 11.93
C ILE A 195 -17.84 40.78 11.27
N GLU A 196 -18.22 41.23 10.07
CA GLU A 196 -19.35 40.67 9.34
C GLU A 196 -19.18 39.19 9.00
N LYS A 197 -17.98 38.78 8.56
CA LYS A 197 -17.68 37.37 8.25
C LYS A 197 -17.75 36.50 9.50
N LEU A 198 -17.23 36.98 10.63
CA LEU A 198 -17.30 36.27 11.91
C LEU A 198 -18.75 36.07 12.36
N ASN A 199 -19.60 37.09 12.19
CA ASN A 199 -21.03 37.02 12.52
C ASN A 199 -21.81 36.06 11.60
N LYS A 200 -21.51 36.05 10.29
CA LYS A 200 -22.11 35.10 9.34
C LYS A 200 -21.66 33.66 9.61
N GLY A 201 -20.37 33.47 9.91
CA GLY A 201 -19.79 32.16 10.22
C GLY A 201 -20.27 31.58 11.55
N SER A 202 -20.55 32.41 12.56
CA SER A 202 -21.16 31.94 13.81
C SER A 202 -22.58 31.45 13.58
N LEU A 203 -23.41 32.20 12.86
CA LEU A 203 -24.78 31.81 12.50
C LEU A 203 -24.83 30.48 11.72
N GLN A 204 -23.90 30.26 10.79
CA GLN A 204 -23.84 29.02 10.02
C GLN A 204 -23.45 27.80 10.87
N LYS A 205 -22.52 27.97 11.81
CA LYS A 205 -22.15 26.93 12.78
C LYS A 205 -23.30 26.60 13.73
N PHE A 206 -24.05 27.61 14.19
CA PHE A 206 -25.26 27.39 14.99
C PHE A 206 -26.30 26.57 14.20
N PHE A 207 -26.56 26.90 12.94
CA PHE A 207 -27.52 26.19 12.10
C PHE A 207 -27.09 24.74 11.77
N GLU A 208 -25.80 24.51 11.50
CA GLU A 208 -25.25 23.17 11.28
C GLU A 208 -25.28 22.31 12.55
N SER A 209 -25.07 22.90 13.72
CA SER A 209 -25.21 22.21 15.00
C SER A 209 -26.68 21.86 15.31
N GLY A 210 -27.64 22.74 14.97
CA GLY A 210 -29.07 22.48 15.12
C GLY A 210 -29.59 21.33 14.24
N LYS A 211 -29.13 21.24 12.99
CA LYS A 211 -29.48 20.13 12.08
C LYS A 211 -28.98 18.77 12.54
N LYS A 212 -27.79 18.72 13.17
CA LYS A 212 -27.26 17.48 13.75
C LYS A 212 -28.10 17.00 14.92
N ILE A 213 -28.67 17.90 15.72
CA ILE A 213 -29.52 17.56 16.87
C ILE A 213 -30.87 16.99 16.40
N SER A 214 -31.48 17.56 15.35
CA SER A 214 -32.77 17.07 14.82
C SER A 214 -32.69 15.68 14.16
N SER A 215 -31.54 15.28 13.58
CA SER A 215 -31.36 13.94 12.99
C SER A 215 -31.19 12.82 14.01
N VAL A 216 -30.80 13.13 15.26
CA VAL A 216 -30.70 12.11 16.33
C VAL A 216 -32.06 11.87 17.00
N SER A 217 -32.91 12.90 17.09
CA SER A 217 -34.24 12.81 17.72
C SER A 217 -35.28 12.00 16.93
N SER A 218 -35.05 11.72 15.65
CA SER A 218 -35.97 10.91 14.83
C SER A 218 -35.73 9.40 14.94
N LEU A 219 -34.68 8.94 15.63
CA LEU A 219 -34.35 7.50 15.76
C LEU A 219 -34.91 6.83 17.04
N THR A 220 -35.58 7.56 17.94
CA THR A 220 -36.03 7.02 19.25
C THR A 220 -37.53 7.16 19.52
N ARG A 221 -38.39 7.04 18.49
CA ARG A 221 -39.86 7.03 18.66
C ARG A 221 -40.52 5.77 18.08
N THR A 222 -40.11 4.58 18.52
CA THR A 222 -40.92 3.35 18.37
C THR A 222 -40.59 2.34 19.46
N ALA A 223 -41.06 2.53 20.69
CA ALA A 223 -41.23 1.45 21.67
C ALA A 223 -41.91 1.98 22.96
N THR A 224 -43.23 2.22 22.92
CA THR A 224 -44.01 2.28 24.16
C THR A 224 -45.47 1.94 23.88
N THR A 225 -45.75 0.64 23.79
CA THR A 225 -47.11 0.14 23.92
C THR A 225 -47.12 -0.93 25.01
N ARG A 226 -48.00 -0.69 25.99
CA ARG A 226 -48.59 -1.61 26.97
C ARG A 226 -47.70 -2.04 28.14
N CYS A 227 -48.06 -1.51 29.31
CA CYS A 227 -48.51 -2.29 30.47
C CYS A 227 -48.98 -1.30 31.55
N ILE A 228 -50.29 -1.29 31.83
CA ILE A 228 -50.86 -0.74 33.08
C ILE A 228 -51.74 -1.88 33.64
N PRO A 229 -51.65 -2.17 34.95
CA PRO A 229 -52.26 -3.34 35.58
C PRO A 229 -53.80 -3.33 35.58
#